data_AF-A0A1G8UAH1-F1
#
_entry.id   AF-A0A1G8UAH1-F1
#
_cell.length_a   1.000
_cell.length_b   1.000
_cell.length_c   1.000
_cell.angle_alpha   90.00
_cell.angle_beta   90.00
_cell.angle_gamma   90.00
#
_symmetry.space_group_name_H-M   'P 1'
#
loop_
_entity.id
_entity.type
_entity.pdbx_description
1 polymer ?
#
loop_
_entity_poly.entity_id
_entity_poly.type
_entity_poly.pdbx_seq_one_letter_code
_entity_poly.pdbx_strand_id
1 'polypeptide(L)' 'MGKIQFKYHPNIYEDDVLVHKSGICQCCGKQISEYIEHIYSAEDDDCICLQCVSDGTAAQKFDAEFVSWAEPVSDPEK' A
#
# COMPACT_ATOMS: atom_id res chain seq x y z
N MET A 1 16.17 6.14 -0.07
CA MET A 1 15.27 5.09 -0.63
C MET A 1 14.54 5.69 -1.83
N GLY A 2 14.41 4.93 -2.93
CA GLY A 2 13.61 5.36 -4.07
C GLY A 2 12.12 5.21 -3.81
N LYS A 3 11.29 6.01 -4.49
CA LYS A 3 9.84 5.86 -4.48
C LYS A 3 9.44 4.52 -5.11
N ILE A 4 8.54 3.79 -4.46
CA ILE A 4 7.94 2.56 -4.98
C ILE A 4 6.93 2.95 -6.06
N GLN A 5 6.97 2.27 -7.19
CA GLN A 5 6.04 2.53 -8.30
C GLN A 5 5.00 1.41 -8.36
N PHE A 6 3.73 1.76 -8.18
CA PHE A 6 2.62 0.81 -8.30
C PHE A 6 2.02 0.89 -9.68
N LYS A 7 1.95 -0.26 -10.38
CA LYS A 7 1.40 -0.35 -11.75
C LYS A 7 -0.05 0.16 -11.85
N TYR A 8 -0.85 -0.08 -10.81
CA TYR A 8 -2.29 0.23 -10.79
C TYR A 8 -2.63 1.49 -9.98
N HIS A 9 -1.61 2.15 -9.40
CA HIS A 9 -1.78 3.39 -8.66
C HIS A 9 -0.51 4.24 -8.77
N PRO A 10 -0.19 4.72 -9.99
CA PRO A 10 1.07 5.41 -10.27
C PRO A 10 1.22 6.70 -9.45
N ASN A 11 0.10 7.39 -9.16
CA ASN A 11 0.09 8.67 -8.46
C ASN A 11 -0.13 8.53 -6.94
N ILE A 12 0.15 7.36 -6.34
CA ILE A 12 -0.10 7.09 -4.91
C ILE A 12 0.49 8.14 -3.94
N TYR A 13 1.56 8.83 -4.33
CA TYR A 13 2.21 9.85 -3.51
C TYR A 13 1.53 11.22 -3.54
N GLU A 14 0.60 11.40 -4.47
CA GLU A 14 -0.18 12.63 -4.67
C GLU A 14 -1.64 12.42 -4.28
N ASP A 15 -2.05 11.16 -4.05
CA ASP A 15 -3.38 10.75 -3.63
C ASP A 15 -3.51 10.80 -2.09
N ASP A 16 -4.72 11.12 -1.62
CA ASP A 16 -5.07 11.19 -0.20
C ASP A 16 -5.04 9.82 0.50
N VAL A 17 -4.94 8.71 -0.25
CA VAL A 17 -4.79 7.36 0.31
C VAL A 17 -3.46 7.17 1.07
N LEU A 18 -2.42 7.96 0.76
CA LEU A 18 -1.13 7.88 1.42
C LEU A 18 -1.11 8.79 2.66
N VAL A 19 -1.06 8.17 3.83
CA VAL A 19 -1.00 8.90 5.09
C VAL A 19 0.43 9.29 5.42
N HIS A 20 0.69 10.61 5.49
CA HIS A 20 1.98 11.17 5.89
C HIS A 20 2.09 11.38 7.40
N LYS A 21 2.12 10.28 8.18
CA LYS A 21 2.28 10.30 9.64
C LYS A 21 3.22 9.19 10.11
N SER A 22 3.84 9.41 11.27
CA SER A 22 4.62 8.37 11.92
C SER A 22 3.73 7.24 12.42
N GLY A 23 4.07 6.01 12.06
CA GLY A 23 3.36 4.79 12.45
C GLY A 23 4.29 3.59 12.56
N ILE A 24 3.77 2.48 13.07
CA ILE A 24 4.46 1.19 13.09
C ILE A 24 3.70 0.27 12.14
N CYS A 25 4.38 -0.21 11.10
CA CYS A 25 3.76 -1.10 10.13
C CYS A 25 3.26 -2.38 10.81
N GLN A 26 1.96 -2.65 10.76
CA GLN A 26 1.36 -3.87 11.32
C GLN A 26 1.85 -5.14 10.62
N CYS A 27 2.34 -5.02 9.38
CA CYS A 27 2.92 -6.15 8.65
C CYS A 27 4.30 -6.54 9.18
N CYS A 28 5.28 -5.62 9.12
CA CYS A 28 6.70 -5.91 9.37
C CYS A 28 7.27 -5.32 10.68
N GLY A 29 6.48 -4.56 11.44
CA GLY A 29 6.89 -3.95 12.71
C GLY A 29 7.88 -2.78 12.58
N LYS A 30 8.21 -2.35 11.35
CA LYS A 30 9.12 -1.22 11.13
C LYS A 30 8.41 0.10 11.41
N GLN A 31 9.13 1.04 12.02
CA GLN A 31 8.68 2.42 12.13
C GLN A 31 8.78 3.11 10.76
N ILE A 32 7.70 3.75 10.35
CA ILE A 32 7.53 4.40 9.05
C ILE A 32 6.93 5.80 9.23
N SER A 33 7.08 6.65 8.22
CA SER A 33 6.52 8.01 8.19
C SER A 33 5.40 8.16 7.14
N GLU A 34 5.17 7.12 6.36
CA GLU A 34 4.18 7.06 5.28
C GLU A 34 3.60 5.65 5.21
N TYR A 35 2.28 5.53 5.16
CA TYR A 35 1.57 4.25 5.10
C TYR A 35 0.21 4.40 4.41
N ILE A 36 -0.34 3.28 3.97
CA ILE A 36 -1.77 3.19 3.64
C ILE A 36 -2.50 2.64 4.85
N GLU A 37 -3.71 3.14 5.09
CA GLU A 37 -4.51 2.71 6.24
C GLU A 37 -4.98 1.28 6.04
N HIS A 38 -5.65 0.99 4.92
CA HIS A 38 -6.32 -0.29 4.74
C HIS A 38 -5.81 -1.06 3.52
N ILE A 39 -5.84 -2.38 3.65
CA ILE A 39 -5.86 -3.31 2.52
C ILE A 39 -7.20 -4.05 2.53
N TYR A 40 -7.64 -4.56 1.38
CA TYR A 40 -8.83 -5.40 1.32
C TYR A 40 -8.51 -6.77 1.94
N SER A 41 -8.68 -6.89 3.26
CA SER A 41 -8.49 -8.10 4.06
C SER A 41 -9.68 -8.25 5.03
N ALA A 42 -9.76 -9.40 5.70
CA ALA A 42 -10.73 -9.61 6.78
C ALA A 42 -10.27 -9.00 8.11
N GLU A 43 -9.02 -8.54 8.19
CA GLU A 43 -8.41 -7.98 9.40
C GLU A 43 -8.60 -6.45 9.42
N ASP A 44 -8.60 -5.89 10.62
CA ASP A 44 -8.66 -4.44 10.84
C ASP A 44 -7.22 -3.89 10.83
N ASP A 45 -6.73 -3.61 9.62
CA ASP A 45 -5.41 -3.03 9.37
C ASP A 45 -5.56 -1.52 9.17
N ASP A 46 -4.75 -0.73 9.89
CA ASP A 46 -4.74 0.75 9.86
C ASP A 46 -3.37 1.34 9.50
N CYS A 47 -2.31 0.53 9.44
CA CYS A 47 -0.95 1.02 9.22
C CYS A 47 -0.08 0.01 8.47
N ILE A 48 -0.11 0.05 7.14
CA ILE A 48 0.69 -0.82 6.28
C ILE A 48 1.67 0.00 5.43
N CYS A 49 2.96 -0.35 5.51
CA CYS A 49 3.98 0.35 4.72
C CYS A 49 3.97 -0.08 3.25
N LEU A 50 4.29 0.87 2.36
CA LEU A 50 4.33 0.64 0.91
C LEU A 50 5.27 -0.51 0.50
N GLN A 51 6.32 -0.76 1.27
CA GLN A 51 7.27 -1.84 1.00
C GLN A 51 6.60 -3.21 1.14
N CYS A 52 5.79 -3.43 2.18
CA CYS A 52 5.08 -4.69 2.41
C CYS A 52 3.95 -4.91 1.41
N VAL A 53 3.35 -3.83 0.90
CA VAL A 53 2.39 -3.89 -0.20
C VAL A 53 3.12 -4.23 -1.50
N SER A 54 4.26 -3.60 -1.78
CA SER A 54 4.98 -3.77 -3.04
C SER A 54 5.60 -5.14 -3.24
N ASP A 55 6.07 -5.79 -2.17
CA ASP A 55 6.74 -7.09 -2.26
C ASP A 55 5.81 -8.27 -1.93
N GLY A 56 4.54 -7.99 -1.64
CA GLY A 56 3.54 -8.99 -1.31
C GLY A 56 3.64 -9.57 0.10
N THR A 57 4.47 -9.01 0.99
CA THR A 57 4.52 -9.46 2.40
C THR A 57 3.17 -9.24 3.10
N ALA A 58 2.52 -8.10 2.85
CA ALA A 58 1.20 -7.81 3.42
C ALA A 58 0.14 -8.79 2.91
N ALA A 59 0.11 -9.05 1.59
CA ALA A 59 -0.77 -10.03 0.98
C ALA A 59 -0.65 -11.41 1.63
N GLN A 60 0.58 -11.90 1.83
CA GLN A 60 0.82 -13.19 2.48
C GLN A 60 0.39 -13.22 3.94
N LYS A 61 0.57 -12.12 4.68
CA LYS A 61 0.28 -12.07 6.12
C LYS A 61 -1.23 -12.00 6.40
N PHE A 62 -1.95 -11.21 5.61
CA PHE A 62 -3.36 -10.88 5.84
C PHE A 62 -4.31 -11.65 4.92
N ASP A 63 -3.82 -12.66 4.21
CA ASP A 63 -4.57 -13.46 3.23
C ASP A 63 -5.29 -12.56 2.19
N ALA A 64 -4.60 -11.50 1.77
CA ALA A 64 -5.10 -10.55 0.78
C ALA A 64 -4.55 -10.87 -0.61
N GLU A 65 -5.34 -10.61 -1.65
CA GLU A 65 -4.96 -10.86 -3.04
C GLU A 65 -4.80 -9.56 -3.83
N PHE A 66 -3.78 -9.52 -4.71
CA PHE A 66 -3.66 -8.43 -5.68
C PHE A 66 -4.61 -8.64 -6.84
N VAL A 67 -5.30 -7.58 -7.22
CA VAL A 67 -6.15 -7.55 -8.40
C VAL A 67 -5.28 -7.44 -9.65
N SER A 68 -4.78 -8.58 -10.13
CA SER A 68 -3.88 -8.65 -11.30
C SER A 68 -4.59 -8.54 -12.65
N TRP A 69 -5.90 -8.79 -12.68
CA TRP A 69 -6.75 -8.65 -13.86
C TRP A 69 -7.20 -7.21 -14.12
N ALA A 70 -6.89 -6.27 -13.20
CA ALA A 70 -7.14 -4.87 -13.43
C ALA A 70 -6.35 -4.39 -14.67
N GLU A 71 -6.98 -3.58 -15.50
CA GLU A 71 -6.32 -2.89 -16.60
C GLU A 71 -5.46 -1.74 -16.05
N PRO A 72 -4.35 -1.37 -16.73
CA PRO A 72 -3.57 -0.20 -16.33
C PRO A 72 -4.44 1.06 -16.32
N VAL A 73 -4.23 1.91 -15.33
CA VAL A 73 -4.93 3.17 -15.21
C VAL A 73 -4.37 4.15 -16.25
N SER A 74 -5.24 4.65 -17.13
CA SER A 74 -4.91 5.67 -18.14
C SER A 74 -5.39 7.07 -17.78
N ASP A 75 -6.11 7.19 -16.67
CA ASP A 75 -6.65 8.46 -16.19
C ASP A 75 -5.51 9.30 -15.59
N PRO A 76 -5.24 10.52 -16.11
CA PRO A 76 -4.11 11.31 -15.65
C PRO A 76 -4.25 11.78 -14.20
N GLU A 77 -5.45 11.74 -13.61
CA GLU A 77 -5.69 12.09 -12.21
C GLU A 77 -5.51 10.87 -11.27
N LYS A 78 -5.12 9.68 -11.77
CA LYS A 78 -4.93 8.45 -10.97
C LYS A 78 -3.67 7.62 -11.29
#